data_AF-A0AAV5VZR2-F1
#
_entry.id   AF-A0AAV5VZR2-F1
#
_cell.length_a   1.000
_cell.length_b   1.000
_cell.length_c   1.000
_cell.angle_alpha   90.00
_cell.angle_beta   90.00
_cell.angle_gamma   90.00
#
_symmetry.space_group_name_H-M   'P 1'
#
loop_
_entity.id
_entity.type
_entity.pdbx_description
1 polymer ?
#
loop_
_entity_poly.entity_id
_entity_poly.type
_entity_poly.pdbx_seq_one_letter_code
_entity_poly.pdbx_strand_id
1 'polypeptide(L)'
;MLPAVGGWMQPARGIRMHRENEKSNLVVVCRLVLRAFIEDAMGSGRRMIEGETQLIADLLVVLEKVLCHGFKGGKSILSMRSTDEELWRALKRMTSDRKDMTETVTCVDQQEQLVTPISRIRCLLRLVMMQKKIMDLFHTLVNSPYTKDAYESWSLLRSEEADQLVGSLLGLSVVDCSLIIEFDHLQEQPSSVDLAVYIKSRDDGETKEDEGEEKRQRRLLMEQNGYLEERNRQLQSNLENMKAKILEKERKLDIGNGNGVSMRSLERSLEVAVVDKEAMEDREREAKDRDLKKEEDWNKERNLLHTKIAQKEDEITYHKQKVEDIKILNKDLYDNLRSTEEAAKRRERELVATNQHIAEERDDLLDRLEIAELQLRDKINKGEEANILNEQFEDKCEQYTKTIGMLEKKQKELKEARDSIEELKRWKESARDELDTLRPIKEENVRIRGELEETNGRMEELEKTLEEMGGKLSESQLQVLDLKEELIPSAPWEDDGGVHSCRVCRGGFTLTNRKHHCRRCGFIFCKSCSSGRVRMASLPNPVRVCDGCMDHLKANLNKNL
;
A
#
# COMPACT_ATOMS: atom_id res chain seq x y z
N MET A 1 12.83 22.92 -42.18
CA MET A 1 11.75 22.52 -41.25
C MET A 1 11.90 21.04 -40.99
N LEU A 2 12.53 20.68 -39.87
CA LEU A 2 12.65 19.31 -39.37
C LEU A 2 11.99 19.28 -38.00
N PRO A 3 11.00 18.41 -37.73
CA PRO A 3 10.39 18.32 -36.41
C PRO A 3 11.31 17.54 -35.47
N ALA A 4 11.58 18.12 -34.30
CA ALA A 4 12.35 17.52 -33.22
C ALA A 4 11.56 16.40 -32.54
N VAL A 5 12.13 15.19 -32.55
CA VAL A 5 11.65 14.04 -31.77
C VAL A 5 12.23 14.17 -30.36
N GLY A 6 11.48 14.78 -29.45
CA GLY A 6 11.77 14.81 -28.01
C GLY A 6 11.14 13.62 -27.31
N GLY A 7 11.83 12.48 -27.28
CA GLY A 7 11.45 11.31 -26.49
C GLY A 7 11.72 11.56 -25.01
N TRP A 8 10.69 11.94 -24.25
CA TRP A 8 10.74 11.91 -22.79
C TRP A 8 10.63 10.45 -22.33
N MET A 9 11.70 9.90 -21.75
CA MET A 9 11.66 8.62 -21.04
C MET A 9 10.57 8.67 -19.98
N GLN A 10 9.45 7.96 -20.22
CA GLN A 10 8.49 7.69 -19.18
C GLN A 10 9.12 6.75 -18.15
N PRO A 11 9.00 7.01 -16.84
CA PRO A 11 9.51 6.10 -15.82
C PRO A 11 8.80 4.74 -15.93
N ALA A 12 9.56 3.66 -15.75
CA ALA A 12 9.07 2.28 -15.81
C ALA A 12 7.81 2.10 -14.93
N ARG A 13 6.83 1.33 -15.43
CA ARG A 13 5.50 1.11 -14.82
C ARG A 13 5.57 0.74 -13.33
N GLY A 14 6.58 -0.02 -12.92
CA GLY A 14 6.82 -0.41 -11.52
C GLY A 14 7.20 0.76 -10.58
N ILE A 15 7.96 1.74 -11.06
CA ILE A 15 8.33 2.93 -10.26
C ILE A 15 7.10 3.82 -10.03
N ARG A 16 6.20 3.90 -11.01
CA ARG A 16 4.93 4.63 -10.88
C ARG A 16 4.01 3.96 -9.86
N MET A 17 3.91 2.63 -9.90
CA MET A 17 3.08 1.85 -8.96
C MET A 17 3.61 1.94 -7.53
N HIS A 18 4.93 1.85 -7.32
CA HIS A 18 5.54 2.03 -6.01
C HIS A 18 5.25 3.40 -5.40
N ARG A 19 5.37 4.49 -6.18
CA ARG A 19 5.10 5.86 -5.72
C ARG A 19 3.63 6.08 -5.37
N GLU A 20 2.71 5.50 -6.14
CA GLU A 20 1.28 5.58 -5.86
C GLU A 20 0.90 4.81 -4.60
N ASN A 21 1.51 3.63 -4.40
CA ASN A 21 1.33 2.81 -3.20
C ASN A 21 1.87 3.51 -1.95
N GLU A 22 3.06 4.11 -2.03
CA GLU A 22 3.67 4.86 -0.91
C GLU A 22 2.78 6.04 -0.47
N LYS A 23 2.25 6.81 -1.43
CA LYS A 23 1.30 7.89 -1.18
C LYS A 23 0.02 7.37 -0.48
N SER A 24 -0.60 6.34 -1.04
CA SER A 24 -1.84 5.75 -0.50
C SER A 24 -1.63 5.21 0.92
N ASN A 25 -0.55 4.46 1.13
CA ASN A 25 -0.19 3.92 2.43
C ASN A 25 0.03 5.03 3.46
N LEU A 26 0.69 6.11 3.09
CA LEU A 26 0.96 7.22 4.01
C LEU A 26 -0.33 7.92 4.45
N VAL A 27 -1.32 8.08 3.56
CA VAL A 27 -2.64 8.63 3.91
C VAL A 27 -3.39 7.68 4.85
N VAL A 28 -3.40 6.38 4.55
CA VAL A 28 -4.06 5.36 5.38
C VAL A 28 -3.46 5.32 6.79
N VAL A 29 -2.14 5.23 6.88
CA VAL A 29 -1.41 5.22 8.15
C VAL A 29 -1.67 6.50 8.94
N CYS A 30 -1.61 7.66 8.28
CA CYS A 30 -1.88 8.92 8.98
C CYS A 30 -3.29 8.99 9.54
N ARG A 31 -4.30 8.52 8.80
CA ARG A 31 -5.69 8.47 9.28
C ARG A 31 -5.87 7.47 10.42
N LEU A 32 -5.24 6.30 10.35
CA LEU A 32 -5.31 5.28 11.38
C LEU A 32 -4.74 5.79 12.71
N VAL A 33 -3.52 6.33 12.66
CA VAL A 33 -2.84 6.88 13.85
C VAL A 33 -3.59 8.08 14.41
N LEU A 34 -4.05 8.99 13.54
CA LEU A 34 -4.86 10.16 13.92
C LEU A 34 -6.15 9.76 14.64
N ARG A 35 -6.87 8.77 14.09
CA ARG A 35 -8.12 8.28 14.66
C ARG A 35 -7.89 7.67 16.04
N ALA A 36 -6.91 6.77 16.16
CA ALA A 36 -6.58 6.14 17.43
C ALA A 36 -6.16 7.18 18.49
N PHE A 37 -5.41 8.20 18.08
CA PHE A 37 -5.06 9.31 18.95
C PHE A 37 -6.30 10.10 19.42
N ILE A 38 -7.20 10.49 18.52
CA ILE A 38 -8.41 11.24 18.89
C ILE A 38 -9.32 10.40 19.79
N GLU A 39 -9.51 9.12 19.49
CA GLU A 39 -10.32 8.20 20.29
C GLU A 39 -9.76 8.06 21.72
N ASP A 40 -8.44 7.91 21.88
CA ASP A 40 -7.77 7.86 23.19
C ASP A 40 -7.86 9.21 23.94
N ALA A 41 -7.60 10.32 23.23
CA ALA A 41 -7.68 11.67 23.77
C ALA A 41 -9.08 12.01 24.30
N MET A 42 -10.13 11.64 23.56
CA MET A 42 -11.52 11.88 23.93
C MET A 42 -12.03 10.89 24.98
N GLY A 43 -11.60 9.63 24.91
CA GLY A 43 -12.00 8.57 25.84
C GLY A 43 -11.41 8.70 27.24
N SER A 44 -10.22 9.30 27.37
CA SER A 44 -9.53 9.46 28.66
C SER A 44 -10.10 10.58 29.54
N GLY A 45 -11.03 11.41 29.04
CA GLY A 45 -11.72 12.46 29.80
C GLY A 45 -10.81 13.56 30.35
N ARG A 46 -9.53 13.57 29.98
CA ARG A 46 -8.54 14.59 30.37
C ARG A 46 -8.78 15.83 29.53
N ARG A 47 -8.86 16.99 30.18
CA ARG A 47 -8.99 18.28 29.49
C ARG A 47 -7.73 18.69 28.73
N MET A 48 -6.59 18.07 29.05
CA MET A 48 -5.28 18.42 28.50
C MET A 48 -4.37 17.19 28.55
N ILE A 49 -3.66 16.91 27.46
CA ILE A 49 -2.67 15.84 27.39
C ILE A 49 -1.30 16.44 27.73
N GLU A 50 -0.79 16.08 28.90
CA GLU A 50 0.54 16.49 29.38
C GLU A 50 1.57 15.44 28.98
N GLY A 51 2.61 15.85 28.25
CA GLY A 51 3.70 14.98 27.81
C GLY A 51 3.44 14.28 26.47
N GLU A 52 4.46 13.58 25.97
CA GLU A 52 4.40 12.90 24.67
C GLU A 52 4.08 11.41 24.88
N THR A 53 2.82 11.04 24.63
CA THR A 53 2.41 9.63 24.61
C THR A 53 2.89 8.95 23.33
N GLN A 54 2.94 7.61 23.31
CA GLN A 54 3.30 6.85 22.10
C GLN A 54 2.42 7.25 20.91
N LEU A 55 1.11 7.45 21.12
CA LEU A 55 0.18 7.86 20.07
C LEU A 55 0.51 9.24 19.47
N ILE A 56 0.95 10.19 20.30
CA ILE A 56 1.37 11.51 19.84
C ILE A 56 2.70 11.42 19.08
N ALA A 57 3.66 10.69 19.62
CA ALA A 57 4.96 10.49 18.98
C ALA A 57 4.77 9.89 17.58
N ASP A 58 3.95 8.86 17.47
CA ASP A 58 3.64 8.21 16.20
C ASP A 58 2.90 9.14 15.23
N LEU A 59 1.95 9.95 15.71
CA LEU A 59 1.29 10.96 14.88
C LEU A 59 2.29 11.99 14.34
N LEU A 60 3.18 12.50 15.19
CA LEU A 60 4.20 13.47 14.80
C LEU A 60 5.19 12.88 13.80
N VAL A 61 5.59 11.60 13.97
CA VAL A 61 6.43 10.88 13.01
C VAL A 61 5.73 10.77 11.65
N VAL A 62 4.46 10.39 11.61
CA VAL A 62 3.73 10.26 10.35
C VAL A 62 3.57 11.61 9.65
N LEU A 63 3.24 12.67 10.40
CA LEU A 63 3.16 14.03 9.86
C LEU A 63 4.51 14.53 9.32
N GLU A 64 5.62 14.20 9.98
CA GLU A 64 6.97 14.44 9.46
C GLU A 64 7.20 13.72 8.13
N LYS A 65 6.79 12.44 8.00
CA LYS A 65 6.87 11.71 6.74
C LYS A 65 6.02 12.34 5.62
N VAL A 66 4.84 12.87 5.95
CA VAL A 66 4.00 13.61 4.99
C VAL A 66 4.72 14.84 4.46
N LEU A 67 5.42 15.61 5.32
CA LEU A 67 6.23 16.74 4.90
C LEU A 67 7.43 16.33 4.03
N CYS A 68 8.00 15.15 4.27
CA CYS A 68 9.16 14.69 3.50
C CYS A 68 8.77 14.02 2.16
N HIS A 69 7.53 13.53 2.02
CA HIS A 69 7.12 12.70 0.89
C HIS A 69 7.15 13.46 -0.45
N GLY A 70 8.08 13.08 -1.32
CA GLY A 70 8.26 13.68 -2.64
C GLY A 70 8.90 15.07 -2.61
N PHE A 71 9.54 15.46 -1.51
CA PHE A 71 10.32 16.71 -1.44
C PHE A 71 11.54 16.65 -2.36
N LYS A 72 11.79 17.72 -3.12
CA LYS A 72 12.97 17.84 -4.00
C LYS A 72 14.19 18.25 -3.19
N GLY A 73 14.68 17.34 -2.34
CA GLY A 73 15.99 17.50 -1.70
C GLY A 73 17.08 17.58 -2.77
N GLY A 74 18.03 18.51 -2.64
CA GLY A 74 19.00 18.92 -3.62
C GLY A 74 19.70 17.77 -4.33
N LYS A 75 19.17 17.36 -5.49
CA LYS A 75 19.76 16.36 -6.40
C LYS A 75 21.01 16.88 -7.14
N SER A 76 21.59 17.98 -6.67
CA SER A 76 22.82 18.52 -7.23
C SER A 76 23.98 18.00 -6.39
N ILE A 77 24.95 17.36 -7.05
CA ILE A 77 26.23 16.91 -6.46
C ILE A 77 27.00 18.09 -5.79
N LEU A 78 26.55 19.33 -6.02
CA LEU A 78 27.08 20.57 -5.45
C LEU A 78 26.23 21.20 -4.33
N SER A 79 25.11 20.57 -3.89
CA SER A 79 24.37 21.13 -2.75
C SER A 79 25.17 20.95 -1.46
N MET A 80 25.69 22.06 -0.92
CA MET A 80 26.39 22.11 0.37
C MET A 80 25.44 21.97 1.59
N ARG A 81 24.13 21.77 1.38
CA ARG A 81 23.09 21.84 2.44
C ARG A 81 22.38 20.49 2.58
N SER A 82 22.01 20.13 3.80
CA SER A 82 21.23 18.90 4.06
C SER A 82 19.79 19.03 3.56
N THR A 83 19.15 17.90 3.28
CA THR A 83 17.74 17.84 2.85
C THR A 83 16.80 18.52 3.83
N ASP A 84 17.00 18.30 5.14
CA ASP A 84 16.16 18.88 6.19
C ASP A 84 16.29 20.41 6.26
N GLU A 85 17.48 20.93 5.96
CA GLU A 85 17.77 22.35 5.92
C GLU A 85 17.12 23.03 4.70
N GLU A 86 17.06 22.32 3.57
CA GLU A 86 16.29 22.76 2.41
C GLU A 86 14.78 22.68 2.66
N LEU A 87 14.30 21.63 3.33
CA LEU A 87 12.91 21.48 3.72
C LEU A 87 12.48 22.60 4.68
N TRP A 88 13.28 22.90 5.70
CA TRP A 88 13.01 24.01 6.61
C TRP A 88 12.85 25.34 5.87
N ARG A 89 13.74 25.66 4.93
CA ARG A 89 13.60 26.88 4.11
C ARG A 89 12.36 26.87 3.23
N ALA A 90 12.02 25.73 2.65
CA ALA A 90 10.79 25.60 1.87
C ALA A 90 9.56 25.88 2.73
N LEU A 91 9.51 25.34 3.95
CA LEU A 91 8.44 25.61 4.93
C LEU A 91 8.36 27.11 5.27
N LYS A 92 9.48 27.78 5.53
CA LYS A 92 9.50 29.25 5.77
C LYS A 92 8.95 30.04 4.60
N ARG A 93 9.30 29.64 3.38
CA ARG A 93 8.83 30.31 2.15
C ARG A 93 7.34 30.05 1.92
N MET A 94 6.88 28.82 2.10
CA MET A 94 5.49 28.41 1.86
C MET A 94 4.51 29.02 2.87
N THR A 95 4.97 29.32 4.08
CA THR A 95 4.16 29.94 5.14
C THR A 95 4.17 31.47 5.14
N SER A 96 4.98 32.09 4.29
CA SER A 96 5.20 33.55 4.28
C SER A 96 3.97 34.41 3.94
N ASP A 97 2.99 33.84 3.22
CA ASP A 97 1.76 34.55 2.82
C ASP A 97 0.75 34.69 3.98
N ARG A 98 0.87 33.85 5.02
CA ARG A 98 0.01 33.88 6.20
C ARG A 98 0.77 34.43 7.40
N LYS A 99 0.36 35.61 7.87
CA LYS A 99 1.00 36.32 8.99
C LYS A 99 1.11 35.45 10.25
N ASP A 100 0.03 34.75 10.59
CA ASP A 100 -0.04 33.94 11.81
C ASP A 100 0.86 32.70 11.77
N MET A 101 1.00 32.07 10.60
CA MET A 101 1.97 30.97 10.39
C MET A 101 3.40 31.47 10.32
N THR A 102 3.61 32.64 9.72
CA THR A 102 4.93 33.29 9.66
C THR A 102 5.45 33.59 11.06
N GLU A 103 4.60 34.09 11.97
CA GLU A 103 4.94 34.33 13.38
C GLU A 103 5.39 33.03 14.08
N THR A 104 4.62 31.95 13.94
CA THR A 104 4.97 30.64 14.54
C THR A 104 6.29 30.09 14.00
N VAL A 105 6.49 30.14 12.69
CA VAL A 105 7.72 29.65 12.04
C VAL A 105 8.93 30.50 12.42
N THR A 106 8.76 31.83 12.50
CA THR A 106 9.82 32.75 12.94
C THR A 106 10.19 32.51 14.40
N CYS A 107 9.21 32.22 15.27
CA CYS A 107 9.46 31.87 16.66
C CYS A 107 10.39 30.66 16.78
N VAL A 108 10.18 29.62 15.97
CA VAL A 108 11.03 28.43 15.92
C VAL A 108 12.41 28.74 15.34
N ASP A 109 12.48 29.58 14.30
CA ASP A 109 13.74 29.97 13.64
C ASP A 109 14.67 30.75 14.59
N GLN A 110 14.09 31.52 15.53
CA GLN A 110 14.81 32.30 16.54
C GLN A 110 15.28 31.50 17.76
N GLN A 111 14.87 30.22 17.91
CA GLN A 111 15.32 29.40 19.03
C GLN A 111 16.77 28.94 18.82
N GLU A 112 17.71 29.56 19.53
CA GLU A 112 19.15 29.24 19.44
C GLU A 112 19.49 27.82 19.90
N GLN A 113 18.67 27.23 20.77
CA GLN A 113 18.84 25.86 21.28
C GLN A 113 18.55 24.79 20.21
N LEU A 114 17.82 25.13 19.14
CA LEU A 114 17.48 24.21 18.05
C LEU A 114 18.62 24.17 17.03
N VAL A 115 19.65 23.36 17.31
CA VAL A 115 20.87 23.32 16.49
C VAL A 115 20.59 22.74 15.10
N THR A 116 19.85 21.63 15.03
CA THR A 116 19.65 20.87 13.78
C THR A 116 18.39 21.30 13.01
N PRO A 117 18.38 21.25 11.67
CA PRO A 117 17.19 21.62 10.89
C PRO A 117 15.99 20.72 11.18
N ILE A 118 16.22 19.42 11.38
CA ILE A 118 15.18 18.46 11.76
C ILE A 118 14.55 18.80 13.12
N SER A 119 15.34 19.30 14.09
CA SER A 119 14.78 19.76 15.37
C SER A 119 13.85 20.96 15.20
N ARG A 120 14.12 21.85 14.25
CA ARG A 120 13.22 22.97 13.91
C ARG A 120 11.91 22.47 13.32
N ILE A 121 11.95 21.49 12.41
CA ILE A 121 10.74 20.89 11.82
C ILE A 121 9.90 20.21 12.91
N ARG A 122 10.54 19.41 13.77
CA ARG A 122 9.89 18.70 14.88
C ARG A 122 9.31 19.65 15.93
N CYS A 123 10.03 20.73 16.24
CA CYS A 123 9.55 21.78 17.13
C CYS A 123 8.35 22.51 16.51
N LEU A 124 8.40 22.83 15.20
CA LEU A 124 7.29 23.45 14.49
C LEU A 124 6.02 22.60 14.58
N LEU A 125 6.11 21.30 14.28
CA LEU A 125 4.95 20.38 14.36
C LEU A 125 4.32 20.37 15.75
N ARG A 126 5.14 20.29 16.81
CA ARG A 126 4.66 20.33 18.20
C ARG A 126 4.03 21.67 18.54
N LEU A 127 4.68 22.77 18.17
CA LEU A 127 4.21 24.13 18.45
C LEU A 127 2.88 24.42 17.76
N VAL A 128 2.72 24.07 16.48
CA VAL A 128 1.42 24.26 15.78
C VAL A 128 0.34 23.36 16.34
N MET A 129 0.67 22.16 16.83
CA MET A 129 -0.28 21.25 17.48
C MET A 129 -0.76 21.84 18.81
N MET A 130 0.15 22.32 19.65
CA MET A 130 -0.18 23.03 20.91
C MET A 130 -1.00 24.32 20.65
N GLN A 131 -0.75 25.00 19.53
CA GLN A 131 -1.52 26.18 19.10
C GLN A 131 -2.86 25.84 18.44
N LYS A 132 -3.19 24.56 18.24
CA LYS A 132 -4.39 24.08 17.51
C LYS A 132 -4.44 24.51 16.02
N LYS A 133 -3.26 24.70 15.42
CA LYS A 133 -3.07 25.18 14.03
C LYS A 133 -2.41 24.15 13.11
N ILE A 134 -2.44 22.86 13.46
CA ILE A 134 -1.83 21.82 12.61
C ILE A 134 -2.53 21.72 11.25
N MET A 135 -3.86 21.79 11.21
CA MET A 135 -4.62 21.84 9.95
C MET A 135 -4.25 23.09 9.14
N ASP A 136 -4.17 24.24 9.79
CA ASP A 136 -3.78 25.50 9.16
C ASP A 136 -2.41 25.43 8.49
N LEU A 137 -1.43 24.81 9.16
CA LEU A 137 -0.11 24.58 8.60
C LEU A 137 -0.25 23.80 7.29
N PHE A 138 -0.80 22.57 7.32
CA PHE A 138 -0.88 21.73 6.12
C PHE A 138 -1.74 22.35 5.01
N HIS A 139 -2.85 23.03 5.34
CA HIS A 139 -3.65 23.77 4.38
C HIS A 139 -2.84 24.88 3.70
N THR A 140 -1.98 25.59 4.45
CA THR A 140 -1.09 26.62 3.91
C THR A 140 -0.03 26.00 2.99
N LEU A 141 0.53 24.85 3.37
CA LEU A 141 1.51 24.15 2.54
C LEU A 141 0.88 23.65 1.23
N VAL A 142 -0.31 23.04 1.26
CA VAL A 142 -0.97 22.54 0.05
C VAL A 142 -1.30 23.67 -0.93
N ASN A 143 -1.77 24.81 -0.41
CA ASN A 143 -2.22 25.94 -1.23
C ASN A 143 -1.12 26.95 -1.60
N SER A 144 0.09 26.78 -1.09
CA SER A 144 1.19 27.71 -1.37
C SER A 144 1.64 27.62 -2.84
N PRO A 145 1.86 28.77 -3.52
CA PRO A 145 2.38 28.77 -4.89
C PRO A 145 3.76 28.11 -5.00
N TYR A 146 4.53 28.10 -3.91
CA TYR A 146 5.88 27.55 -3.85
C TYR A 146 5.93 26.02 -3.73
N THR A 147 4.80 25.37 -3.45
CA THR A 147 4.73 23.90 -3.27
C THR A 147 5.06 23.14 -4.54
N LYS A 148 4.68 23.68 -5.71
CA LYS A 148 5.03 23.10 -7.02
C LYS A 148 6.54 23.11 -7.27
N ASP A 149 7.23 24.13 -6.78
CA ASP A 149 8.68 24.29 -6.91
C ASP A 149 9.41 23.35 -5.94
N ALA A 150 8.96 23.27 -4.69
CA ALA A 150 9.58 22.50 -3.62
C ALA A 150 9.36 20.98 -3.71
N TYR A 151 8.24 20.52 -4.28
CA TYR A 151 7.86 19.10 -4.32
C TYR A 151 7.73 18.54 -5.74
N GLU A 152 7.99 17.23 -5.89
CA GLU A 152 7.80 16.47 -7.12
C GLU A 152 6.31 16.31 -7.47
N SER A 153 5.97 16.09 -8.74
CA SER A 153 4.57 15.99 -9.18
C SER A 153 3.75 14.86 -8.56
N TRP A 154 4.42 13.86 -7.98
CA TRP A 154 3.81 12.69 -7.33
C TRP A 154 3.76 12.83 -5.80
N SER A 155 4.21 13.95 -5.23
CA SER A 155 4.17 14.17 -3.78
C SER A 155 2.73 14.22 -3.27
N LEU A 156 2.49 13.68 -2.07
CA LEU A 156 1.21 13.77 -1.38
C LEU A 156 0.72 15.23 -1.26
N LEU A 157 1.57 16.19 -0.85
CA LEU A 157 1.17 17.60 -0.72
C LEU A 157 0.72 18.29 -2.03
N ARG A 158 0.89 17.64 -3.19
CA ARG A 158 0.43 18.13 -4.50
C ARG A 158 -0.74 17.33 -5.07
N SER A 159 -1.24 16.34 -4.33
CA SER A 159 -2.29 15.44 -4.75
C SER A 159 -3.62 15.76 -4.09
N GLU A 160 -4.73 15.31 -4.68
CA GLU A 160 -6.09 15.55 -4.16
C GLU A 160 -6.31 14.86 -2.79
N GLU A 161 -5.56 13.80 -2.50
CA GLU A 161 -5.62 13.13 -1.19
C GLU A 161 -5.09 13.99 -0.05
N ALA A 162 -4.25 15.01 -0.33
CA ALA A 162 -3.82 15.97 0.69
C ALA A 162 -4.99 16.78 1.25
N ASP A 163 -5.95 17.20 0.43
CA ASP A 163 -7.12 17.96 0.90
C ASP A 163 -7.95 17.12 1.89
N GLN A 164 -8.10 15.83 1.60
CA GLN A 164 -8.80 14.91 2.50
C GLN A 164 -8.02 14.68 3.80
N LEU A 165 -6.69 14.60 3.74
CA LEU A 165 -5.85 14.51 4.92
C LEU A 165 -5.94 15.78 5.77
N VAL A 166 -5.84 16.96 5.15
CA VAL A 166 -6.02 18.26 5.80
C VAL A 166 -7.38 18.33 6.50
N GLY A 167 -8.47 17.93 5.83
CA GLY A 167 -9.80 17.87 6.43
C GLY A 167 -9.87 16.93 7.64
N SER A 168 -9.13 15.82 7.63
CA SER A 168 -9.06 14.89 8.76
C SER A 168 -8.35 15.52 9.97
N LEU A 169 -7.32 16.35 9.74
CA LEU A 169 -6.57 17.03 10.80
C LEU A 169 -7.40 18.08 11.57
N LEU A 170 -8.57 18.49 11.07
CA LEU A 170 -9.48 19.36 11.82
C LEU A 170 -9.85 18.77 13.19
N GLY A 171 -9.94 17.44 13.29
CA GLY A 171 -10.23 16.74 14.54
C GLY A 171 -9.16 16.93 15.63
N LEU A 172 -7.96 17.39 15.30
CA LEU A 172 -6.93 17.71 16.29
C LEU A 172 -7.17 19.06 16.97
N SER A 173 -7.96 19.95 16.38
CA SER A 173 -8.23 21.28 16.95
C SER A 173 -9.00 21.23 18.27
N VAL A 174 -9.71 20.13 18.55
CA VAL A 174 -10.43 19.95 19.81
C VAL A 174 -9.55 19.40 20.94
N VAL A 175 -8.32 18.98 20.64
CA VAL A 175 -7.41 18.37 21.61
C VAL A 175 -6.44 19.42 22.15
N ASP A 176 -6.38 19.55 23.47
CA ASP A 176 -5.41 20.39 24.17
C ASP A 176 -4.16 19.58 24.53
N CYS A 177 -3.01 19.96 23.98
CA CYS A 177 -1.74 19.26 24.18
C CYS A 177 -0.69 20.19 24.81
N SER A 178 0.14 19.66 25.70
CA SER A 178 1.38 20.29 26.17
C SER A 178 2.55 19.37 25.89
N LEU A 179 3.25 19.68 24.80
CA LEU A 179 4.32 18.85 24.25
C LEU A 179 5.70 19.42 24.60
N ILE A 180 6.68 18.54 24.76
CA ILE A 180 8.05 18.91 25.09
C ILE A 180 8.76 19.40 23.82
N ILE A 181 9.34 20.60 23.88
CA ILE A 181 10.06 21.23 22.76
C ILE A 181 11.57 21.38 23.01
N GLU A 182 12.09 20.72 24.05
CA GLU A 182 13.51 20.71 24.40
C GLU A 182 14.33 19.97 23.34
N PHE A 183 15.52 20.49 23.03
CA PHE A 183 16.34 19.99 21.91
C PHE A 183 16.67 18.50 22.00
N ASP A 184 17.08 18.01 23.18
CA ASP A 184 17.45 16.60 23.40
C ASP A 184 16.26 15.68 23.13
N HIS A 185 15.08 16.03 23.65
CA HIS A 185 13.84 15.27 23.44
C HIS A 185 13.42 15.23 21.96
N LEU A 186 13.59 16.34 21.22
CA LEU A 186 13.31 16.38 19.78
C LEU A 186 14.23 15.46 18.98
N GLN A 187 15.43 15.12 19.47
CA GLN A 187 16.33 14.17 18.82
C GLN A 187 15.88 12.71 19.03
N GLU A 188 15.25 12.41 20.16
CA GLU A 188 14.84 11.05 20.57
C GLU A 188 13.59 10.54 19.84
N GLN A 189 12.92 11.37 19.03
CA GLN A 189 11.73 10.96 18.27
C GLN A 189 12.04 9.76 17.35
N PRO A 190 11.23 8.68 17.39
CA PRO A 190 11.43 7.48 16.57
C PRO A 190 11.50 7.76 15.07
N SER A 191 12.24 6.93 14.33
CA SER A 191 12.37 7.06 12.87
C SER A 191 11.18 6.46 12.08
N SER A 192 10.37 5.61 12.73
CA SER A 192 9.27 4.84 12.17
C SER A 192 8.22 4.53 13.23
N VAL A 193 6.99 4.26 12.80
CA VAL A 193 5.85 3.88 13.66
C VAL A 193 5.64 2.37 13.61
N ASP A 194 5.40 1.75 14.77
CA ASP A 194 4.95 0.36 14.86
C ASP A 194 3.42 0.29 14.70
N LEU A 195 2.99 -0.09 13.49
CA LEU A 195 1.57 -0.16 13.15
C LEU A 195 0.83 -1.31 13.85
N ALA A 196 1.54 -2.30 14.42
CA ALA A 196 0.92 -3.42 15.11
C ALA A 196 0.08 -2.98 16.31
N VAL A 197 0.43 -1.85 16.94
CA VAL A 197 -0.29 -1.30 18.09
C VAL A 197 -1.66 -0.72 17.70
N TYR A 198 -1.79 -0.27 16.45
CA TYR A 198 -2.98 0.37 15.89
C TYR A 198 -3.92 -0.63 15.20
N ILE A 199 -3.40 -1.81 14.87
CA ILE A 199 -4.16 -2.94 14.37
C ILE A 199 -4.65 -3.73 15.60
N LYS A 200 -5.42 -3.07 16.48
CA LYS A 200 -6.19 -3.72 17.54
C LYS A 200 -7.64 -3.82 17.10
N SER A 201 -8.14 -5.05 17.18
CA SER A 201 -9.46 -5.55 16.77
C SER A 201 -10.57 -4.57 17.16
N ARG A 202 -11.23 -3.97 16.14
CA ARG A 202 -12.51 -3.27 16.32
C ARG A 202 -13.58 -4.34 16.57
N ASP A 203 -13.76 -4.69 17.84
CA ASP A 203 -14.98 -5.35 18.32
C ASP A 203 -16.03 -4.27 18.59
N ASP A 204 -16.53 -3.66 17.52
CA ASP A 204 -17.75 -2.88 17.52
C ASP A 204 -18.49 -3.18 16.22
N GLY A 205 -19.20 -4.31 16.26
CA GLY A 205 -20.43 -4.53 15.51
C GLY A 205 -20.37 -4.41 13.99
N GLU A 206 -19.47 -5.10 13.30
CA GLU A 206 -19.66 -5.43 11.88
C GLU A 206 -18.78 -6.64 11.46
N THR A 207 -19.43 -7.69 10.96
CA THR A 207 -18.93 -8.87 10.21
C THR A 207 -18.01 -9.89 10.93
N LYS A 208 -18.52 -11.13 11.09
CA LYS A 208 -17.96 -12.29 11.82
C LYS A 208 -17.04 -13.20 10.97
N GLU A 209 -16.16 -12.67 10.11
CA GLU A 209 -15.32 -13.53 9.26
C GLU A 209 -13.80 -13.50 9.58
N ASP A 210 -13.33 -12.55 10.40
CA ASP A 210 -11.88 -12.28 10.50
C ASP A 210 -11.16 -12.85 11.76
N GLU A 211 -11.88 -13.54 12.66
CA GLU A 211 -11.28 -14.10 13.90
C GLU A 211 -10.32 -15.29 13.66
N GLY A 212 -10.39 -15.93 12.48
CA GLY A 212 -9.59 -17.11 12.14
C GLY A 212 -8.17 -16.77 11.69
N GLU A 213 -8.04 -15.74 10.85
CA GLU A 213 -6.80 -15.33 10.18
C GLU A 213 -5.81 -14.72 11.19
N GLU A 214 -6.31 -13.83 12.06
CA GLU A 214 -5.50 -13.12 13.06
C GLU A 214 -4.88 -14.09 14.10
N LYS A 215 -5.62 -15.13 14.47
CA LYS A 215 -5.18 -16.19 15.41
C LYS A 215 -4.21 -17.18 14.75
N ARG A 216 -4.26 -17.31 13.42
CA ARG A 216 -3.33 -18.12 12.62
C ARG A 216 -2.02 -17.38 12.42
N GLN A 217 -2.08 -16.08 12.13
CA GLN A 217 -0.90 -15.22 11.94
C GLN A 217 -0.12 -15.02 13.25
N ARG A 218 -0.81 -14.90 14.40
CA ARG A 218 -0.16 -14.87 15.73
C ARG A 218 0.57 -16.18 16.08
N ARG A 219 0.04 -17.34 15.65
CA ARG A 219 0.71 -18.64 15.83
C ARG A 219 1.93 -18.78 14.93
N LEU A 220 1.83 -18.38 13.67
CA LEU A 220 2.95 -18.37 12.73
C LEU A 220 4.11 -17.49 13.21
N LEU A 221 3.81 -16.32 13.80
CA LEU A 221 4.84 -15.43 14.37
C LEU A 221 5.50 -16.02 15.62
N MET A 222 4.74 -16.71 16.49
CA MET A 222 5.32 -17.41 17.64
C MET A 222 6.17 -18.62 17.23
N GLU A 223 5.76 -19.36 16.20
CA GLU A 223 6.54 -20.46 15.62
C GLU A 223 7.81 -19.96 14.92
N GLN A 224 7.74 -18.84 14.20
CA GLN A 224 8.93 -18.19 13.62
C GLN A 224 9.92 -17.74 14.69
N ASN A 225 9.45 -17.15 15.80
CA ASN A 225 10.33 -16.73 16.88
C ASN A 225 10.99 -17.93 17.58
N GLY A 226 10.23 -19.01 17.82
CA GLY A 226 10.79 -20.26 18.36
C GLY A 226 11.82 -20.91 17.43
N TYR A 227 11.60 -20.88 16.12
CA TYR A 227 12.57 -21.37 15.13
C TYR A 227 13.86 -20.55 15.12
N LEU A 228 13.77 -19.22 15.22
CA LEU A 228 14.93 -18.34 15.27
C LEU A 228 15.73 -18.52 16.57
N GLU A 229 15.08 -18.73 17.71
CA GLU A 229 15.73 -19.03 18.99
C GLU A 229 16.47 -20.38 18.97
N GLU A 230 15.86 -21.42 18.38
CA GLU A 230 16.49 -22.74 18.21
C GLU A 230 17.70 -22.66 17.26
N ARG A 231 17.57 -21.91 16.15
CA ARG A 231 18.68 -21.69 15.20
C ARG A 231 19.83 -20.94 15.85
N ASN A 232 19.55 -19.93 16.67
CA ASN A 232 20.58 -19.22 17.45
C ASN A 232 21.31 -20.15 18.44
N ARG A 233 20.58 -21.04 19.11
CA ARG A 233 21.17 -22.05 20.01
C ARG A 233 22.07 -23.04 19.27
N GLN A 234 21.64 -23.47 18.07
CA GLN A 234 22.39 -24.41 17.26
C GLN A 234 23.64 -23.78 16.64
N LEU A 235 23.57 -22.50 16.23
CA LEU A 235 24.72 -21.73 15.80
C LEU A 235 25.75 -21.53 16.93
N GLN A 236 25.30 -21.28 18.16
CA GLN A 236 26.17 -21.20 19.32
C GLN A 236 26.90 -22.52 19.61
N SER A 237 26.19 -23.66 19.55
CA SER A 237 26.82 -24.99 19.72
C SER A 237 27.83 -25.32 18.61
N ASN A 238 27.54 -24.94 17.37
CA ASN A 238 28.47 -25.12 16.24
C ASN A 238 29.73 -24.27 16.42
N LEU A 239 29.60 -23.04 16.92
CA LEU A 239 30.71 -22.17 17.26
C LEU A 239 31.61 -22.78 18.34
N GLU A 240 31.03 -23.38 19.39
CA GLU A 240 31.79 -24.08 20.43
C GLU A 240 32.53 -25.32 19.90
N ASN A 241 31.87 -26.11 19.05
CA ASN A 241 32.49 -27.27 18.40
C ASN A 241 33.62 -26.89 17.44
N MET A 242 33.49 -25.77 16.71
CA MET A 242 34.57 -25.28 15.86
C MET A 242 35.75 -24.77 16.69
N LYS A 243 35.51 -24.05 17.79
CA LYS A 243 36.56 -23.63 18.72
C LYS A 243 37.33 -24.83 19.30
N ALA A 244 36.64 -25.91 19.68
CA ALA A 244 37.28 -27.14 20.15
C ALA A 244 38.15 -27.82 19.06
N LYS A 245 37.68 -27.83 17.80
CA LYS A 245 38.45 -28.37 16.67
C LYS A 245 39.68 -27.54 16.30
N ILE A 246 39.62 -26.23 16.50
CA ILE A 246 40.76 -25.33 16.31
C ILE A 246 41.84 -25.64 17.36
N LEU A 247 41.45 -25.72 18.64
CA LEU A 247 42.35 -26.12 19.74
C LEU A 247 42.98 -27.51 19.53
N GLU A 248 42.20 -28.47 19.05
CA GLU A 248 42.68 -29.82 18.71
C GLU A 248 43.70 -29.81 17.55
N LYS A 249 43.51 -28.95 16.55
CA LYS A 249 44.44 -28.81 15.42
C LYS A 249 45.71 -28.06 15.81
N GLU A 250 45.61 -27.04 16.66
CA GLU A 250 46.76 -26.35 17.26
C GLU A 250 47.64 -27.34 18.03
N ARG A 251 47.03 -28.26 18.80
CA ARG A 251 47.76 -29.31 19.54
C ARG A 251 48.42 -30.36 18.65
N LYS A 252 47.90 -30.59 17.44
CA LYS A 252 48.45 -31.55 16.47
C LYS A 252 49.59 -30.98 15.64
N LEU A 253 49.62 -29.66 15.43
CA LEU A 253 50.72 -28.98 14.75
C LEU A 253 52.03 -29.00 15.57
N ASP A 254 51.94 -29.14 16.90
CA ASP A 254 53.12 -29.28 17.76
C ASP A 254 53.78 -30.67 17.74
N ILE A 255 53.12 -31.71 17.20
CA ILE A 255 53.59 -33.11 17.29
C ILE A 255 54.10 -33.64 15.94
N GLY A 256 53.73 -33.01 14.82
CA GLY A 256 53.92 -33.55 13.46
C GLY A 256 55.22 -33.16 12.77
N ASN A 257 56.38 -33.33 13.39
CA ASN A 257 57.67 -33.14 12.73
C ASN A 257 58.46 -34.47 12.70
N GLY A 258 58.09 -35.38 11.79
CA GLY A 258 58.86 -36.61 11.58
C GLY A 258 58.21 -37.66 10.67
N ASN A 259 58.76 -37.76 9.45
CA ASN A 259 58.98 -38.94 8.60
C ASN A 259 58.32 -38.94 7.21
N GLY A 260 59.21 -39.10 6.21
CA GLY A 260 58.93 -39.06 4.79
C GLY A 260 58.24 -40.31 4.24
N VAL A 261 57.38 -40.10 3.24
CA VAL A 261 56.61 -41.13 2.53
C VAL A 261 57.33 -41.53 1.24
N SER A 262 57.37 -42.84 0.95
CA SER A 262 58.07 -43.45 -0.18
C SER A 262 57.29 -43.37 -1.51
N MET A 263 58.03 -43.12 -2.60
CA MET A 263 57.59 -42.81 -3.96
C MET A 263 56.67 -43.84 -4.64
N ARG A 264 56.69 -45.11 -4.22
CA ARG A 264 55.80 -46.16 -4.77
C ARG A 264 54.36 -46.07 -4.28
N SER A 265 54.11 -45.37 -3.18
CA SER A 265 52.74 -45.13 -2.69
C SER A 265 52.05 -44.03 -3.50
N LEU A 266 52.82 -43.09 -4.07
CA LEU A 266 52.31 -41.98 -4.87
C LEU A 266 51.81 -42.44 -6.25
N GLU A 267 52.50 -43.39 -6.89
CA GLU A 267 52.09 -43.92 -8.20
C GLU A 267 50.75 -44.67 -8.14
N ARG A 268 50.54 -45.49 -7.09
CA ARG A 268 49.28 -46.23 -6.91
C ARG A 268 48.10 -45.31 -6.57
N SER A 269 48.35 -44.22 -5.84
CA SER A 269 47.33 -43.19 -5.58
C SER A 269 47.00 -42.38 -6.83
N LEU A 270 47.95 -42.22 -7.77
CA LEU A 270 47.74 -41.50 -9.02
C LEU A 270 46.84 -42.30 -9.99
N GLU A 271 47.02 -43.62 -10.10
CA GLU A 271 46.16 -44.49 -10.93
C GLU A 271 44.71 -44.52 -10.42
N VAL A 272 44.51 -44.62 -9.09
CA VAL A 272 43.18 -44.55 -8.48
C VAL A 272 42.52 -43.18 -8.74
N ALA A 273 43.29 -42.09 -8.64
CA ALA A 273 42.79 -40.74 -8.89
C ALA A 273 42.41 -40.48 -10.35
N VAL A 274 43.01 -41.18 -11.32
CA VAL A 274 42.67 -41.04 -12.75
C VAL A 274 41.33 -41.72 -13.05
N VAL A 275 41.10 -42.93 -12.52
CA VAL A 275 39.81 -43.64 -12.68
C VAL A 275 38.67 -42.90 -11.96
N ASP A 276 38.93 -42.35 -10.77
CA ASP A 276 37.96 -41.52 -10.05
C ASP A 276 37.62 -40.22 -10.80
N LYS A 277 38.56 -39.67 -11.58
CA LYS A 277 38.36 -38.48 -12.39
C LYS A 277 37.43 -38.75 -13.58
N GLU A 278 37.63 -39.85 -14.29
CA GLU A 278 36.77 -40.23 -15.42
C GLU A 278 35.34 -40.53 -14.93
N ALA A 279 35.19 -41.23 -13.81
CA ALA A 279 33.90 -41.47 -13.18
C ALA A 279 33.21 -40.18 -12.66
N MET A 280 33.98 -39.18 -12.22
CA MET A 280 33.45 -37.86 -11.88
C MET A 280 32.94 -37.10 -13.13
N GLU A 281 33.69 -37.13 -14.23
CA GLU A 281 33.33 -36.42 -15.46
C GLU A 281 32.04 -36.96 -16.11
N ASP A 282 31.80 -38.28 -16.02
CA ASP A 282 30.54 -38.90 -16.46
C ASP A 282 29.36 -38.54 -15.56
N ARG A 283 29.56 -38.56 -14.23
CA ARG A 283 28.54 -38.12 -13.27
C ARG A 283 28.20 -36.63 -13.44
N GLU A 284 29.16 -35.80 -13.80
CA GLU A 284 28.95 -34.38 -14.06
C GLU A 284 28.15 -34.14 -15.35
N ARG A 285 28.40 -34.93 -16.41
CA ARG A 285 27.59 -34.89 -17.64
C ARG A 285 26.14 -35.29 -17.40
N GLU A 286 25.91 -36.39 -16.70
CA GLU A 286 24.56 -36.82 -16.36
C GLU A 286 23.83 -35.82 -15.43
N ALA A 287 24.55 -35.16 -14.54
CA ALA A 287 23.98 -34.11 -13.70
C ALA A 287 23.52 -32.91 -14.54
N LYS A 288 24.32 -32.48 -15.52
CA LYS A 288 23.98 -31.39 -16.44
C LYS A 288 22.74 -31.69 -17.29
N ASP A 289 22.63 -32.90 -17.83
CA ASP A 289 21.44 -33.31 -18.59
C ASP A 289 20.17 -33.33 -17.73
N ARG A 290 20.30 -33.77 -16.46
CA ARG A 290 19.17 -33.72 -15.51
C ARG A 290 18.75 -32.29 -15.18
N ASP A 291 19.69 -31.37 -15.05
CA ASP A 291 19.40 -29.98 -14.72
C ASP A 291 18.81 -29.22 -15.92
N LEU A 292 19.29 -29.47 -17.15
CA LEU A 292 18.67 -28.95 -18.38
C LEU A 292 17.21 -29.41 -18.53
N LYS A 293 16.94 -30.68 -18.25
CA LYS A 293 15.57 -31.21 -18.32
C LYS A 293 14.64 -30.59 -17.27
N LYS A 294 15.14 -30.37 -16.05
CA LYS A 294 14.40 -29.64 -15.02
C LYS A 294 14.11 -28.21 -15.49
N GLU A 295 15.07 -27.52 -16.08
CA GLU A 295 14.89 -26.15 -16.57
C GLU A 295 13.83 -26.05 -17.66
N GLU A 296 13.76 -27.01 -18.58
CA GLU A 296 12.67 -27.11 -19.56
C GLU A 296 11.30 -27.31 -18.89
N ASP A 297 11.22 -28.18 -17.88
CA ASP A 297 9.97 -28.45 -17.17
C ASP A 297 9.51 -27.25 -16.34
N TRP A 298 10.45 -26.55 -15.66
CA TRP A 298 10.18 -25.28 -14.98
C TRP A 298 9.70 -24.20 -15.95
N ASN A 299 10.27 -24.13 -17.15
CA ASN A 299 9.86 -23.17 -18.17
C ASN A 299 8.43 -23.44 -18.69
N LYS A 300 8.05 -24.71 -18.85
CA LYS A 300 6.68 -25.09 -19.23
C LYS A 300 5.68 -24.70 -18.13
N GLU A 301 5.99 -25.01 -16.88
CA GLU A 301 5.12 -24.68 -15.75
C GLU A 301 4.96 -23.16 -15.59
N ARG A 302 6.06 -22.42 -15.71
CA ARG A 302 6.05 -20.94 -15.68
C ARG A 302 5.14 -20.36 -16.79
N ASN A 303 5.23 -20.88 -18.02
CA ASN A 303 4.39 -20.41 -19.11
C ASN A 303 2.91 -20.73 -18.89
N LEU A 304 2.60 -21.88 -18.29
CA LEU A 304 1.24 -22.24 -17.90
C LEU A 304 0.69 -21.30 -16.83
N LEU A 305 1.48 -21.00 -15.79
CA LEU A 305 1.11 -20.05 -14.74
C LEU A 305 0.89 -18.64 -15.30
N HIS A 306 1.77 -18.15 -16.17
CA HIS A 306 1.56 -16.85 -16.83
C HIS A 306 0.26 -16.79 -17.63
N THR A 307 -0.10 -17.88 -18.32
CA THR A 307 -1.37 -17.96 -19.07
C THR A 307 -2.56 -17.91 -18.12
N LYS A 308 -2.50 -18.62 -16.98
CA LYS A 308 -3.55 -18.59 -15.95
C LYS A 308 -3.68 -17.22 -15.30
N ILE A 309 -2.55 -16.55 -15.00
CA ILE A 309 -2.53 -15.20 -14.45
C ILE A 309 -3.22 -14.24 -15.42
N ALA A 310 -2.85 -14.26 -16.70
CA ALA A 310 -3.48 -13.41 -17.71
C ALA A 310 -5.01 -13.64 -17.80
N GLN A 311 -5.46 -14.90 -17.78
CA GLN A 311 -6.89 -15.23 -17.74
C GLN A 311 -7.59 -14.67 -16.50
N LYS A 312 -6.94 -14.76 -15.33
CA LYS A 312 -7.48 -14.20 -14.07
C LYS A 312 -7.50 -12.68 -14.07
N GLU A 313 -6.50 -12.03 -14.66
CA GLU A 313 -6.48 -10.57 -14.84
C GLU A 313 -7.64 -10.08 -15.73
N ASP A 314 -7.94 -10.82 -16.80
CA ASP A 314 -9.09 -10.55 -17.67
C ASP A 314 -10.43 -10.73 -16.92
N GLU A 315 -10.59 -11.81 -16.15
CA GLU A 315 -11.75 -12.05 -15.29
C GLU A 315 -11.94 -10.93 -14.26
N ILE A 316 -10.87 -10.51 -13.58
CA ILE A 316 -10.90 -9.40 -12.60
C ILE A 316 -11.33 -8.11 -13.29
N THR A 317 -10.82 -7.83 -14.49
CA THR A 317 -11.18 -6.63 -15.24
C THR A 317 -12.65 -6.63 -15.63
N TYR A 318 -13.16 -7.79 -16.08
CA TYR A 318 -14.58 -7.98 -16.39
C TYR A 318 -15.47 -7.79 -15.17
N HIS A 319 -15.10 -8.34 -14.02
CA HIS A 319 -15.86 -8.19 -12.78
C HIS A 319 -15.82 -6.75 -12.25
N LYS A 320 -14.68 -6.05 -12.36
CA LYS A 320 -14.58 -4.63 -12.01
C LYS A 320 -15.53 -3.78 -12.85
N GLN A 321 -15.62 -4.03 -14.16
CA GLN A 321 -16.57 -3.33 -15.02
C GLN A 321 -18.02 -3.59 -14.59
N LYS A 322 -18.39 -4.85 -14.32
CA LYS A 322 -19.74 -5.19 -13.83
C LYS A 322 -20.10 -4.48 -12.52
N VAL A 323 -19.15 -4.37 -11.59
CA VAL A 323 -19.39 -3.65 -10.33
C VAL A 323 -19.66 -2.18 -10.60
N GLU A 324 -18.94 -1.57 -11.53
CA GLU A 324 -19.16 -0.17 -11.90
C GLU A 324 -20.52 0.05 -12.57
N ASP A 325 -20.91 -0.85 -13.49
CA ASP A 325 -22.24 -0.80 -14.13
C ASP A 325 -23.37 -0.92 -13.09
N ILE A 326 -23.22 -1.78 -12.09
CA ILE A 326 -24.19 -1.92 -10.98
C ILE A 326 -24.26 -0.65 -10.12
N LYS A 327 -23.14 0.03 -9.87
CA LYS A 327 -23.16 1.30 -9.12
C LYS A 327 -23.93 2.38 -9.87
N ILE A 328 -23.72 2.48 -11.19
CA ILE A 328 -24.45 3.43 -12.04
C ILE A 328 -25.95 3.12 -11.99
N LEU A 329 -26.32 1.84 -12.19
CA LEU A 329 -27.71 1.41 -12.15
C LEU A 329 -28.36 1.70 -10.78
N ASN A 330 -27.66 1.42 -9.68
CA ASN A 330 -28.16 1.72 -8.33
C ASN A 330 -28.40 3.21 -8.14
N LYS A 331 -27.48 4.06 -8.60
CA LYS A 331 -27.63 5.51 -8.53
C LYS A 331 -28.86 5.98 -9.31
N ASP A 332 -29.03 5.50 -10.54
CA ASP A 332 -30.17 5.86 -11.38
C ASP A 332 -31.50 5.40 -10.76
N LEU A 333 -31.52 4.21 -10.13
CA LEU A 333 -32.69 3.72 -9.40
C LEU A 333 -33.02 4.60 -8.19
N TYR A 334 -32.03 5.02 -7.40
CA TYR A 334 -32.26 5.93 -6.28
C TYR A 334 -32.79 7.30 -6.73
N ASP A 335 -32.28 7.83 -7.83
CA ASP A 335 -32.72 9.12 -8.35
C ASP A 335 -34.15 9.02 -8.93
N ASN A 336 -34.48 7.93 -9.62
CA ASN A 336 -35.84 7.66 -10.09
C ASN A 336 -36.84 7.46 -8.93
N LEU A 337 -36.45 6.71 -7.90
CA LEU A 337 -37.28 6.51 -6.71
C LEU A 337 -37.58 7.86 -6.02
N ARG A 338 -36.56 8.70 -5.85
CA ARG A 338 -36.72 10.03 -5.24
C ARG A 338 -37.65 10.92 -6.06
N SER A 339 -37.46 10.96 -7.37
CA SER A 339 -38.29 11.75 -8.29
C SER A 339 -39.76 11.31 -8.27
N THR A 340 -40.00 10.01 -8.25
CA THR A 340 -41.35 9.44 -8.17
C THR A 340 -42.01 9.69 -6.81
N GLU A 341 -41.28 9.60 -5.71
CA GLU A 341 -41.76 9.97 -4.37
C GLU A 341 -42.13 11.46 -4.27
N GLU A 342 -41.32 12.35 -4.83
CA GLU A 342 -41.60 13.79 -4.87
C GLU A 342 -42.82 14.12 -5.72
N ALA A 343 -43.00 13.43 -6.85
CA ALA A 343 -44.20 13.56 -7.69
C ALA A 343 -45.46 13.06 -6.95
N ALA A 344 -45.36 11.94 -6.22
CA ALA A 344 -46.47 11.41 -5.43
C ALA A 344 -46.87 12.38 -4.30
N LYS A 345 -45.89 12.91 -3.55
CA LYS A 345 -46.14 13.91 -2.49
C LYS A 345 -46.77 15.20 -3.03
N ARG A 346 -46.38 15.64 -4.23
CA ARG A 346 -47.02 16.81 -4.88
C ARG A 346 -48.49 16.54 -5.20
N ARG A 347 -48.80 15.41 -5.83
CA ARG A 347 -50.18 15.02 -6.13
C ARG A 347 -51.05 14.88 -4.88
N GLU A 348 -50.48 14.35 -3.79
CA GLU A 348 -51.20 14.24 -2.51
C GLU A 348 -51.59 15.62 -1.96
N ARG A 349 -50.67 16.60 -1.99
CA ARG A 349 -50.97 17.98 -1.56
C ARG A 349 -52.04 18.64 -2.43
N GLU A 350 -51.97 18.45 -3.74
CA GLU A 350 -52.98 18.97 -4.68
C GLU A 350 -54.36 18.34 -4.41
N LEU A 351 -54.41 17.06 -4.08
CA LEU A 351 -55.64 16.35 -3.75
C LEU A 351 -56.25 16.82 -2.42
N VAL A 352 -55.41 17.11 -1.41
CA VAL A 352 -55.86 17.71 -0.15
C VAL A 352 -56.41 19.11 -0.38
N ALA A 353 -55.70 19.95 -1.14
CA ALA A 353 -56.13 21.33 -1.43
C ALA A 353 -57.46 21.37 -2.20
N THR A 354 -57.62 20.50 -3.20
CA THR A 354 -58.88 20.41 -3.98
C THR A 354 -60.03 19.89 -3.13
N ASN A 355 -59.82 18.90 -2.26
CA ASN A 355 -60.86 18.44 -1.34
C ASN A 355 -61.30 19.54 -0.36
N GLN A 356 -60.36 20.36 0.12
CA GLN A 356 -60.68 21.47 1.01
C GLN A 356 -61.49 22.56 0.29
N HIS A 357 -61.10 22.91 -0.94
CA HIS A 357 -61.89 23.83 -1.77
C HIS A 357 -63.31 23.33 -2.03
N ILE A 358 -63.48 22.04 -2.34
CA ILE A 358 -64.81 21.45 -2.53
C ILE A 358 -65.63 21.49 -1.24
N ALA A 359 -65.01 21.29 -0.08
CA ALA A 359 -65.71 21.38 1.21
C ALA A 359 -66.18 22.82 1.49
N GLU A 360 -65.33 23.81 1.23
CA GLU A 360 -65.67 25.24 1.37
C GLU A 360 -66.81 25.65 0.43
N GLU A 361 -66.76 25.25 -0.84
CA GLU A 361 -67.85 25.51 -1.80
C GLU A 361 -69.16 24.82 -1.41
N ARG A 362 -69.08 23.61 -0.88
CA ARG A 362 -70.26 22.88 -0.38
C ARG A 362 -70.91 23.63 0.78
N ASP A 363 -70.12 24.09 1.75
CA ASP A 363 -70.64 24.78 2.93
C ASP A 363 -71.25 26.15 2.52
N ASP A 364 -70.62 26.89 1.60
CA ASP A 364 -71.19 28.13 1.03
C ASP A 364 -72.49 27.89 0.22
N LEU A 365 -72.62 26.75 -0.45
CA LEU A 365 -73.88 26.36 -1.10
C LEU A 365 -74.98 26.01 -0.09
N LEU A 366 -74.63 25.34 1.01
CA LEU A 366 -75.58 24.99 2.08
C LEU A 366 -76.12 26.26 2.75
N ASP A 367 -75.26 27.23 3.08
CA ASP A 367 -75.68 28.51 3.66
C ASP A 367 -76.63 29.27 2.72
N ARG A 368 -76.32 29.31 1.42
CA ARG A 368 -77.19 29.95 0.40
C ARG A 368 -78.52 29.24 0.22
N LEU A 369 -78.53 27.92 0.34
CA LEU A 369 -79.75 27.10 0.29
C LEU A 369 -80.65 27.40 1.49
N GLU A 370 -80.09 27.45 2.70
CA GLU A 370 -80.81 27.73 3.94
C GLU A 370 -81.43 29.14 3.93
N ILE A 371 -80.67 30.15 3.50
CA ILE A 371 -81.17 31.53 3.35
C ILE A 371 -82.32 31.58 2.33
N ALA A 372 -82.20 30.89 1.20
CA ALA A 372 -83.23 30.88 0.18
C ALA A 372 -84.50 30.13 0.63
N GLU A 373 -84.36 29.06 1.40
CA GLU A 373 -85.50 28.35 1.98
C GLU A 373 -86.28 29.28 2.93
N LEU A 374 -85.58 30.03 3.78
CA LEU A 374 -86.18 31.02 4.67
C LEU A 374 -86.93 32.11 3.90
N GLN A 375 -86.33 32.63 2.83
CA GLN A 375 -86.96 33.64 1.97
C GLN A 375 -88.21 33.12 1.26
N LEU A 376 -88.17 31.91 0.74
CA LEU A 376 -89.34 31.28 0.10
C LEU A 376 -90.45 31.02 1.12
N ARG A 377 -90.10 30.56 2.33
CA ARG A 377 -91.06 30.34 3.42
C ARG A 377 -91.74 31.64 3.85
N ASP A 378 -90.99 32.74 3.95
CA ASP A 378 -91.54 34.08 4.28
C ASP A 378 -92.47 34.61 3.17
N LYS A 379 -92.10 34.42 1.90
CA LYS A 379 -92.95 34.82 0.75
C LYS A 379 -94.23 34.00 0.65
N ILE A 380 -94.17 32.68 0.87
CA ILE A 380 -95.36 31.80 0.92
C ILE A 380 -96.31 32.25 2.03
N ASN A 381 -95.78 32.62 3.20
CA ASN A 381 -96.57 33.10 4.33
C ASN A 381 -97.22 34.48 4.08
N LYS A 382 -96.66 35.30 3.17
CA LYS A 382 -97.15 36.64 2.85
C LYS A 382 -98.14 36.71 1.69
N GLY A 383 -98.37 35.61 0.96
CA GLY A 383 -99.43 35.53 -0.05
C GLY A 383 -99.28 36.49 -1.24
N GLU A 384 -98.04 36.83 -1.62
CA GLU A 384 -97.75 37.74 -2.75
C GLU A 384 -97.43 36.94 -4.04
N GLU A 385 -98.31 37.11 -5.03
CA GLU A 385 -98.14 36.92 -6.48
C GLU A 385 -97.35 35.67 -6.96
N ALA A 386 -98.10 34.61 -7.23
CA ALA A 386 -97.63 33.30 -7.71
C ALA A 386 -96.78 33.32 -9.00
N ASN A 387 -96.83 34.36 -9.83
CA ASN A 387 -96.08 34.38 -11.11
C ASN A 387 -94.60 34.76 -10.95
N ILE A 388 -94.25 35.70 -10.06
CA ILE A 388 -92.84 36.10 -9.84
C ILE A 388 -92.10 35.03 -9.04
N LEU A 389 -92.80 34.35 -8.13
CA LEU A 389 -92.24 33.24 -7.37
C LEU A 389 -91.90 32.05 -8.27
N ASN A 390 -92.71 31.80 -9.31
CA ASN A 390 -92.50 30.69 -10.24
C ASN A 390 -91.28 30.91 -11.14
N GLU A 391 -91.07 32.14 -11.62
CA GLU A 391 -89.89 32.52 -12.42
C GLU A 391 -88.60 32.42 -11.58
N GLN A 392 -88.63 32.88 -10.31
CA GLN A 392 -87.50 32.72 -9.39
C GLN A 392 -87.22 31.25 -9.02
N PHE A 393 -88.26 30.42 -8.97
CA PHE A 393 -88.12 28.99 -8.71
C PHE A 393 -87.55 28.24 -9.91
N GLU A 394 -87.94 28.60 -11.14
CA GLU A 394 -87.36 28.06 -12.37
C GLU A 394 -85.87 28.39 -12.49
N ASP A 395 -85.48 29.64 -12.23
CA ASP A 395 -84.08 30.08 -12.31
C ASP A 395 -83.19 29.37 -11.26
N LYS A 396 -83.75 29.15 -10.05
CA LYS A 396 -83.11 28.34 -8.99
C LYS A 396 -83.02 26.86 -9.36
N CYS A 397 -84.06 26.27 -9.95
CA CYS A 397 -84.03 24.89 -10.43
C CYS A 397 -82.98 24.70 -11.54
N GLU A 398 -82.81 25.69 -12.41
CA GLU A 398 -81.77 25.67 -13.44
C GLU A 398 -80.36 25.73 -12.80
N GLN A 399 -80.16 26.59 -11.81
CA GLN A 399 -78.90 26.66 -11.06
C GLN A 399 -78.58 25.36 -10.31
N TYR A 400 -79.57 24.74 -9.66
CA TYR A 400 -79.36 23.45 -8.99
C TYR A 400 -79.08 22.33 -10.00
N THR A 401 -79.74 22.33 -11.16
CA THR A 401 -79.47 21.35 -12.21
C THR A 401 -78.03 21.46 -12.73
N LYS A 402 -77.52 22.69 -12.93
CA LYS A 402 -76.11 22.93 -13.30
C LYS A 402 -75.15 22.45 -12.21
N THR A 403 -75.47 22.71 -10.95
CA THR A 403 -74.63 22.31 -9.80
C THR A 403 -74.59 20.80 -9.63
N ILE A 404 -75.74 20.12 -9.74
CA ILE A 404 -75.84 18.66 -9.71
C ILE A 404 -75.00 18.05 -10.84
N GLY A 405 -75.09 18.58 -12.07
CA GLY A 405 -74.25 18.11 -13.18
C GLY A 405 -72.74 18.30 -12.93
N MET A 406 -72.32 19.38 -12.27
CA MET A 406 -70.93 19.58 -11.85
C MET A 406 -70.50 18.58 -10.77
N LEU A 407 -71.36 18.32 -9.78
CA LEU A 407 -71.10 17.35 -8.71
C LEU A 407 -71.03 15.92 -9.25
N GLU A 408 -71.91 15.53 -10.18
CA GLU A 408 -71.85 14.23 -10.86
C GLU A 408 -70.54 14.05 -11.64
N LYS A 409 -70.09 15.10 -12.34
CA LYS A 409 -68.80 15.09 -13.03
C LYS A 409 -67.64 14.93 -12.04
N LYS A 410 -67.65 15.66 -10.93
CA LYS A 410 -66.62 15.56 -9.89
C LYS A 410 -66.62 14.20 -9.21
N GLN A 411 -67.79 13.61 -8.96
CA GLN A 411 -67.92 12.26 -8.43
C GLN A 411 -67.33 11.21 -9.36
N LYS A 412 -67.47 11.40 -10.68
CA LYS A 412 -66.83 10.54 -11.68
C LYS A 412 -65.30 10.68 -11.65
N GLU A 413 -64.77 11.90 -11.65
CA GLU A 413 -63.32 12.16 -11.55
C GLU A 413 -62.72 11.55 -10.27
N LEU A 414 -63.44 11.64 -9.14
CA LEU A 414 -63.00 11.09 -7.85
C LEU A 414 -63.00 9.56 -7.84
N LYS A 415 -63.95 8.94 -8.55
CA LYS A 415 -63.97 7.48 -8.76
C LYS A 415 -62.76 7.04 -9.60
N GLU A 416 -62.49 7.71 -10.71
CA GLU A 416 -61.33 7.41 -11.57
C GLU A 416 -59.99 7.55 -10.81
N ALA A 417 -59.87 8.56 -9.95
CA ALA A 417 -58.70 8.74 -9.09
C ALA A 417 -58.57 7.62 -8.04
N ARG A 418 -59.68 7.15 -7.45
CA ARG A 418 -59.68 6.02 -6.51
C ARG A 418 -59.23 4.73 -7.19
N ASP A 419 -59.77 4.44 -8.37
CA ASP A 419 -59.42 3.24 -9.15
C ASP A 419 -57.92 3.26 -9.48
N SER A 420 -57.38 4.42 -9.87
CA SER A 420 -55.94 4.61 -10.14
C SER A 420 -55.06 4.36 -8.90
N ILE A 421 -55.49 4.80 -7.71
CA ILE A 421 -54.78 4.55 -6.46
C ILE A 421 -54.77 3.04 -6.13
N GLU A 422 -55.87 2.35 -6.39
CA GLU A 422 -55.98 0.91 -6.15
C GLU A 422 -55.06 0.11 -7.07
N GLU A 423 -54.94 0.50 -8.35
CA GLU A 423 -53.96 -0.08 -9.28
C GLU A 423 -52.52 0.16 -8.82
N LEU A 424 -52.17 1.37 -8.38
CA LEU A 424 -50.84 1.67 -7.87
C LEU A 424 -50.50 0.86 -6.62
N LYS A 425 -51.48 0.61 -5.73
CA LYS A 425 -51.29 -0.27 -4.57
C LYS A 425 -51.01 -1.71 -5.00
N ARG A 426 -51.76 -2.25 -5.97
CA ARG A 426 -51.50 -3.59 -6.52
C ARG A 426 -50.11 -3.69 -7.13
N TRP A 427 -49.69 -2.69 -7.88
CA TRP A 427 -48.35 -2.67 -8.48
C TRP A 427 -47.25 -2.61 -7.41
N LYS A 428 -47.44 -1.83 -6.35
CA LYS A 428 -46.52 -1.78 -5.21
C LYS A 428 -46.38 -3.13 -4.51
N GLU A 429 -47.48 -3.85 -4.28
CA GLU A 429 -47.45 -5.19 -3.68
C GLU A 429 -46.71 -6.18 -4.60
N SER A 430 -47.00 -6.15 -5.91
CA SER A 430 -46.31 -6.99 -6.90
C SER A 430 -44.80 -6.73 -6.95
N ALA A 431 -44.37 -5.46 -6.92
CA ALA A 431 -42.96 -5.11 -6.90
C ALA A 431 -42.26 -5.53 -5.60
N ARG A 432 -42.98 -5.54 -4.48
CA ARG A 432 -42.49 -6.06 -3.20
C ARG A 432 -42.30 -7.58 -3.26
N ASP A 433 -43.26 -8.30 -3.83
CA ASP A 433 -43.14 -9.75 -4.01
C ASP A 433 -41.94 -10.11 -4.91
N GLU A 434 -41.73 -9.38 -6.00
CA GLU A 434 -40.52 -9.54 -6.84
C GLU A 434 -39.23 -9.30 -6.05
N LEU A 435 -39.18 -8.25 -5.23
CA LEU A 435 -38.02 -7.96 -4.38
C LEU A 435 -37.74 -9.10 -3.38
N ASP A 436 -38.79 -9.72 -2.85
CA ASP A 436 -38.68 -10.86 -1.94
C ASP A 436 -38.15 -12.11 -2.65
N THR A 437 -38.50 -12.32 -3.93
CA THR A 437 -37.91 -13.41 -4.73
C THR A 437 -36.42 -13.20 -5.04
N LEU A 438 -35.95 -11.95 -5.13
CA LEU A 438 -34.54 -11.62 -5.37
C LEU A 438 -33.66 -11.72 -4.11
N ARG A 439 -34.28 -11.68 -2.93
CA ARG A 439 -33.60 -11.75 -1.63
C ARG A 439 -32.72 -13.01 -1.46
N PRO A 440 -33.20 -14.25 -1.71
CA PRO A 440 -32.37 -15.45 -1.63
C PRO A 440 -31.24 -15.47 -2.67
N ILE A 441 -31.45 -14.92 -3.87
CA ILE A 441 -30.39 -14.82 -4.90
C ILE A 441 -29.28 -13.87 -4.44
N LYS A 442 -29.62 -12.82 -3.71
CA LYS A 442 -28.66 -11.90 -3.10
C LYS A 442 -27.85 -12.60 -2.01
N GLU A 443 -28.50 -13.36 -1.13
CA GLU A 443 -27.84 -14.15 -0.09
C GLU A 443 -26.90 -15.20 -0.68
N GLU A 444 -27.33 -15.89 -1.74
CA GLU A 444 -26.50 -16.84 -2.49
C GLU A 444 -25.27 -16.15 -3.11
N ASN A 445 -25.45 -14.95 -3.67
CA ASN A 445 -24.35 -14.16 -4.22
C ASN A 445 -23.31 -13.78 -3.16
N VAL A 446 -23.76 -13.45 -1.96
CA VAL A 446 -22.85 -13.14 -0.83
C VAL A 446 -22.08 -14.40 -0.44
N ARG A 447 -22.75 -15.55 -0.34
CA ARG A 447 -22.08 -16.83 -0.03
C ARG A 447 -21.01 -17.18 -1.06
N ILE A 448 -21.35 -17.13 -2.35
CA ILE A 448 -20.41 -17.45 -3.44
C ILE A 448 -19.20 -16.49 -3.44
N ARG A 449 -19.39 -15.21 -3.11
CA ARG A 449 -18.27 -14.26 -2.99
C ARG A 449 -17.35 -14.61 -1.83
N GLY A 450 -17.90 -15.00 -0.68
CA GLY A 450 -17.10 -15.47 0.45
C GLY A 450 -16.27 -16.71 0.10
N GLU A 451 -16.88 -17.70 -0.57
CA GLU A 451 -16.18 -18.90 -1.05
C GLU A 451 -15.05 -18.54 -2.06
N LEU A 452 -15.26 -17.53 -2.90
CA LEU A 452 -14.26 -17.04 -3.84
C LEU A 452 -13.10 -16.32 -3.14
N GLU A 453 -13.38 -15.49 -2.14
CA GLU A 453 -12.36 -14.82 -1.32
C GLU A 453 -11.51 -15.82 -0.55
N GLU A 454 -12.11 -16.83 0.07
CA GLU A 454 -11.38 -17.90 0.76
C GLU A 454 -10.46 -18.65 -0.22
N THR A 455 -10.97 -18.99 -1.40
CA THR A 455 -10.18 -19.70 -2.42
C THR A 455 -9.02 -18.85 -2.94
N ASN A 456 -9.23 -17.55 -3.15
CA ASN A 456 -8.18 -16.62 -3.56
C ASN A 456 -7.11 -16.46 -2.46
N GLY A 457 -7.52 -16.33 -1.20
CA GLY A 457 -6.58 -16.26 -0.07
C GLY A 457 -5.68 -17.49 0.02
N ARG A 458 -6.24 -18.69 -0.20
CA ARG A 458 -5.45 -19.94 -0.27
C ARG A 458 -4.47 -19.95 -1.44
N MET A 459 -4.84 -19.36 -2.58
CA MET A 459 -3.96 -19.25 -3.74
C MET A 459 -2.78 -18.30 -3.47
N GLU A 460 -3.03 -17.13 -2.87
CA GLU A 460 -1.98 -16.17 -2.51
C GLU A 460 -0.99 -16.74 -1.48
N GLU A 461 -1.47 -17.52 -0.51
CA GLU A 461 -0.60 -18.18 0.47
C GLU A 461 0.33 -19.22 -0.20
N LEU A 462 -0.20 -19.98 -1.15
CA LEU A 462 0.59 -20.93 -1.94
C LEU A 462 1.63 -20.21 -2.82
N GLU A 463 1.29 -19.05 -3.39
CA GLU A 463 2.23 -18.23 -4.17
C GLU A 463 3.36 -17.67 -3.30
N LYS A 464 3.05 -17.11 -2.13
CA LYS A 464 4.07 -16.63 -1.19
C LYS A 464 5.00 -17.74 -0.72
N THR A 465 4.46 -18.90 -0.39
CA THR A 465 5.29 -20.05 0.01
C THR A 465 6.19 -20.54 -1.12
N LEU A 466 5.72 -20.53 -2.37
CA LEU A 466 6.56 -20.80 -3.54
C LEU A 466 7.67 -19.75 -3.72
N GLU A 467 7.36 -18.47 -3.55
CA GLU A 467 8.34 -17.38 -3.64
C GLU A 467 9.43 -17.50 -2.56
N GLU A 468 9.05 -17.77 -1.31
CA GLU A 468 9.98 -17.98 -0.21
C GLU A 468 10.89 -19.19 -0.43
N MET A 469 10.33 -20.31 -0.92
CA MET A 469 11.12 -21.49 -1.27
C MET A 469 12.08 -21.20 -2.42
N GLY A 470 11.64 -20.44 -3.43
CA GLY A 470 12.48 -19.97 -4.53
C GLY A 470 13.64 -19.09 -4.04
N GLY A 471 13.36 -18.15 -3.13
CA GLY A 471 14.35 -17.28 -2.51
C GLY A 471 15.39 -18.07 -1.70
N LYS A 472 14.94 -18.99 -0.82
CA LYS A 472 15.83 -19.85 -0.02
C LYS A 472 16.72 -20.74 -0.89
N LEU A 473 16.18 -21.27 -1.99
CA LEU A 473 16.95 -22.08 -2.93
C LEU A 473 18.03 -21.26 -3.64
N SER A 474 17.69 -20.04 -4.07
CA SER A 474 18.64 -19.11 -4.71
C SER A 474 19.77 -18.70 -3.75
N GLU A 475 19.43 -18.34 -2.51
CA GLU A 475 20.41 -17.98 -1.49
C GLU A 475 21.35 -19.16 -1.17
N SER A 476 20.79 -20.36 -1.03
CA SER A 476 21.60 -21.58 -0.83
C SER A 476 22.52 -21.86 -2.02
N GLN A 477 22.09 -21.61 -3.26
CA GLN A 477 22.94 -21.76 -4.44
C GLN A 477 24.10 -20.75 -4.45
N LEU A 478 23.85 -19.49 -4.08
CA LEU A 478 24.89 -18.47 -3.95
C LEU A 478 25.92 -18.83 -2.88
N GLN A 479 25.48 -19.29 -1.71
CA GLN A 479 26.39 -19.71 -0.63
C GLN A 479 27.29 -20.89 -1.06
N VAL A 480 26.75 -21.83 -1.85
CA VAL A 480 27.56 -22.94 -2.41
C VAL A 480 28.60 -22.43 -3.40
N LEU A 481 28.30 -21.40 -4.18
CA LEU A 481 29.25 -20.76 -5.10
C LEU A 481 30.36 -20.00 -4.34
N ASP A 482 30.00 -19.23 -3.31
CA ASP A 482 30.95 -18.48 -2.49
C ASP A 482 31.94 -19.41 -1.77
N LEU A 483 31.45 -20.50 -1.17
CA LEU A 483 32.29 -21.52 -0.53
C LEU A 483 33.25 -22.17 -1.55
N LYS A 484 32.81 -22.36 -2.79
CA LYS A 484 33.66 -22.92 -3.87
C LYS A 484 34.76 -21.95 -4.30
N GLU A 485 34.54 -20.63 -4.16
CA GLU A 485 35.53 -19.59 -4.48
C GLU A 485 36.58 -19.41 -3.36
N GLU A 486 36.21 -19.57 -2.09
CA GLU A 486 37.12 -19.52 -0.93
C GLU A 486 38.10 -20.70 -0.86
N LEU A 487 37.79 -21.82 -1.52
CA LEU A 487 38.56 -23.06 -1.50
C LEU A 487 39.76 -23.10 -2.46
N ILE A 488 40.18 -21.97 -3.07
CA ILE A 488 41.40 -21.91 -3.90
C ILE A 488 42.63 -21.82 -2.99
N PRO A 489 43.42 -22.90 -2.79
CA PRO A 489 44.53 -22.90 -1.86
C PRO A 489 45.68 -22.04 -2.40
N SER A 490 46.21 -21.12 -1.60
CA SER A 490 47.50 -20.48 -1.87
C SER A 490 48.60 -21.47 -1.51
N ALA A 491 49.30 -22.02 -2.51
CA ALA A 491 50.46 -22.87 -2.27
C ALA A 491 51.59 -22.07 -1.57
N PRO A 492 52.37 -22.71 -0.68
CA PRO A 492 53.53 -22.07 -0.05
C PRO A 492 54.56 -21.66 -1.12
N TRP A 493 55.25 -20.55 -0.89
CA TRP A 493 56.24 -20.03 -1.82
C TRP A 493 57.48 -20.92 -1.87
N GLU A 494 57.92 -21.21 -3.10
CA GLU A 494 59.18 -21.90 -3.36
C GLU A 494 60.34 -21.01 -2.92
N ASP A 495 61.33 -21.59 -2.24
CA ASP A 495 62.49 -20.86 -1.72
C ASP A 495 63.38 -20.34 -2.86
N ASP A 496 63.81 -19.09 -2.74
CA ASP A 496 64.63 -18.42 -3.74
C ASP A 496 66.03 -19.02 -3.83
N GLY A 497 66.58 -19.56 -2.75
CA GLY A 497 67.95 -20.03 -2.66
C GLY A 497 68.29 -21.15 -3.65
N GLY A 498 67.32 -22.03 -3.95
CA GLY A 498 67.52 -23.22 -4.77
C GLY A 498 67.18 -23.07 -6.27
N VAL A 499 66.63 -21.94 -6.70
CA VAL A 499 66.12 -21.78 -8.07
C VAL A 499 67.03 -20.89 -8.92
N HIS A 500 67.66 -21.44 -9.94
CA HIS A 500 68.59 -20.70 -10.82
C HIS A 500 68.02 -20.39 -12.21
N SER A 501 66.85 -20.93 -12.56
CA SER A 501 66.21 -20.73 -13.86
C SER A 501 64.69 -20.67 -13.75
N CYS A 502 64.04 -19.96 -14.67
CA CYS A 502 62.59 -19.89 -14.75
C CYS A 502 61.97 -21.29 -14.92
N ARG A 503 60.91 -21.60 -14.15
CA ARG A 503 60.26 -22.91 -14.18
C ARG A 503 59.63 -23.27 -15.54
N VAL A 504 59.31 -22.29 -16.39
CA VAL A 504 58.71 -22.51 -17.72
C VAL A 504 59.76 -22.43 -18.82
N CYS A 505 60.32 -21.24 -19.07
CA CYS A 505 61.23 -21.03 -20.20
C CYS A 505 62.66 -21.51 -19.94
N ARG A 506 62.98 -21.96 -18.72
CA ARG A 506 64.32 -22.39 -18.28
C ARG A 506 65.43 -21.34 -18.45
N GLY A 507 65.08 -20.09 -18.74
CA GLY A 507 66.04 -18.99 -18.80
C GLY A 507 66.67 -18.76 -17.43
N GLY A 508 68.00 -18.67 -17.37
CA GLY A 508 68.74 -18.42 -16.14
C GLY A 508 68.37 -17.09 -15.51
N PHE A 509 68.26 -17.06 -14.18
CA PHE A 509 68.05 -15.82 -13.44
C PHE A 509 69.36 -15.05 -13.31
N THR A 510 69.30 -13.76 -13.59
CA THR A 510 70.46 -12.84 -13.59
C THR A 510 70.04 -11.52 -12.94
N LEU A 511 70.96 -10.55 -12.80
CA LEU A 511 70.65 -9.24 -12.24
C LEU A 511 69.54 -8.49 -13.03
N THR A 512 69.44 -8.75 -14.33
CA THR A 512 68.43 -8.18 -15.22
C THR A 512 67.20 -9.06 -15.39
N ASN A 513 67.35 -10.39 -15.33
CA ASN A 513 66.24 -11.36 -15.33
C ASN A 513 65.92 -11.83 -13.90
N ARG A 514 65.01 -11.13 -13.21
CA ARG A 514 64.69 -11.34 -11.79
C ARG A 514 63.65 -12.43 -11.55
N LYS A 515 63.65 -12.97 -10.33
CA LYS A 515 62.72 -13.98 -9.82
C LYS A 515 61.36 -13.36 -9.43
N HIS A 516 60.28 -14.05 -9.75
CA HIS A 516 58.92 -13.67 -9.36
C HIS A 516 58.07 -14.89 -8.98
N HIS A 517 57.45 -14.86 -7.80
CA HIS A 517 56.52 -15.91 -7.37
C HIS A 517 55.15 -15.76 -8.02
N CYS A 518 54.57 -16.88 -8.41
CA CYS A 518 53.15 -16.97 -8.70
C CYS A 518 52.37 -17.05 -7.39
N ARG A 519 51.41 -16.14 -7.17
CA ARG A 519 50.62 -16.11 -5.93
C ARG A 519 49.63 -17.29 -5.80
N ARG A 520 49.39 -18.03 -6.88
CA ARG A 520 48.52 -19.21 -6.89
C ARG A 520 49.30 -20.52 -6.67
N CYS A 521 50.33 -20.80 -7.48
CA CYS A 521 51.09 -22.05 -7.40
C CYS A 521 52.41 -21.98 -6.62
N GLY A 522 52.82 -20.80 -6.14
CA GLY A 522 53.99 -20.62 -5.27
C GLY A 522 55.36 -20.69 -5.95
N PHE A 523 55.47 -21.21 -7.17
CA PHE A 523 56.75 -21.36 -7.88
C PHE A 523 57.31 -20.05 -8.46
N ILE A 524 58.60 -20.08 -8.85
CA ILE A 524 59.36 -18.92 -9.34
C ILE A 524 59.46 -18.87 -10.89
N PHE A 525 59.13 -17.71 -11.45
CA PHE A 525 59.09 -17.44 -12.89
C PHE A 525 59.80 -16.12 -13.23
N CYS A 526 60.16 -15.93 -14.50
CA CYS A 526 60.60 -14.63 -15.02
C CYS A 526 59.40 -13.73 -15.35
N LYS A 527 59.67 -12.45 -15.65
CA LYS A 527 58.63 -11.44 -15.93
C LYS A 527 57.73 -11.82 -17.10
N SER A 528 58.28 -12.42 -18.17
CA SER A 528 57.53 -12.79 -19.36
C SER A 528 56.60 -13.98 -19.11
N CYS A 529 57.02 -14.97 -18.32
CA CYS A 529 56.21 -16.16 -17.99
C CYS A 529 55.21 -15.96 -16.83
N SER A 530 55.11 -14.74 -16.30
CA SER A 530 54.23 -14.40 -15.18
C SER A 530 53.60 -13.02 -15.35
N SER A 531 53.23 -12.68 -16.57
CA SER A 531 52.77 -11.33 -16.93
C SER A 531 51.38 -11.01 -16.36
N GLY A 532 50.56 -12.04 -16.12
CA GLY A 532 49.19 -11.92 -15.67
C GLY A 532 49.02 -11.46 -14.22
N ARG A 533 47.94 -10.71 -13.95
CA ARG A 533 47.48 -10.38 -12.60
C ARG A 533 46.02 -10.74 -12.40
N VAL A 534 45.70 -11.32 -11.25
CA VAL A 534 44.34 -11.75 -10.87
C VAL A 534 43.98 -11.18 -9.51
N ARG A 535 42.69 -10.85 -9.30
CA ARG A 535 42.18 -10.58 -7.95
C ARG A 535 42.07 -11.91 -7.21
N MET A 536 42.45 -11.92 -5.94
CA MET A 536 42.21 -13.06 -5.05
C MET A 536 41.40 -12.56 -3.87
N ALA A 537 40.46 -13.36 -3.38
CA ALA A 537 39.55 -12.99 -2.29
C ALA A 537 40.30 -12.49 -1.02
N SER A 538 41.51 -13.02 -0.76
CA SER A 538 42.32 -12.68 0.40
C SER A 538 43.13 -11.38 0.27
N LEU A 539 43.15 -10.69 -0.88
CA LEU A 539 43.97 -9.50 -1.09
C LEU A 539 43.24 -8.41 -1.90
N PRO A 540 43.29 -7.13 -1.45
CA PRO A 540 42.54 -6.04 -2.09
C PRO A 540 43.05 -5.64 -3.48
N ASN A 541 44.29 -6.02 -3.84
CA ASN A 541 44.94 -5.63 -5.09
C ASN A 541 45.27 -6.83 -5.99
N PRO A 542 45.19 -6.70 -7.34
CA PRO A 542 45.54 -7.78 -8.26
C PRO A 542 46.99 -8.28 -8.10
N VAL A 543 47.13 -9.58 -7.85
CA VAL A 543 48.41 -10.26 -7.59
C VAL A 543 48.92 -11.00 -8.81
N ARG A 544 50.25 -11.15 -8.90
CA ARG A 544 50.92 -11.79 -10.04
C ARG A 544 50.69 -13.30 -10.04
N VAL A 545 50.38 -13.85 -11.21
CA VAL A 545 50.32 -15.30 -11.45
C VAL A 545 51.11 -15.69 -12.69
N CYS A 546 51.58 -16.93 -12.75
CA CYS A 546 52.17 -17.47 -13.97
C CYS A 546 51.11 -17.65 -15.06
N ASP A 547 51.54 -17.65 -16.32
CA ASP A 547 50.61 -17.72 -17.46
C ASP A 547 49.77 -19.02 -17.43
N GLY A 548 50.37 -20.15 -17.02
CA GLY A 548 49.62 -21.40 -16.84
C GLY A 548 48.54 -21.35 -15.74
N CYS A 549 48.75 -20.57 -14.68
CA CYS A 549 47.70 -20.33 -13.68
C CYS A 549 46.63 -19.38 -14.19
N MET A 550 47.00 -18.39 -15.01
CA MET A 550 46.07 -17.47 -15.64
C MET A 550 45.13 -18.19 -16.61
N ASP A 551 45.67 -19.07 -17.45
CA ASP A 551 44.88 -19.81 -18.44
C ASP A 551 43.91 -20.78 -17.77
N HIS A 552 44.35 -21.46 -16.70
CA HIS A 552 43.48 -22.32 -15.91
C HIS A 552 42.32 -21.56 -15.23
N LEU A 553 42.53 -20.30 -14.84
CA LEU A 553 41.46 -19.46 -14.29
C LEU A 553 40.47 -19.04 -15.38
N LYS A 554 40.97 -18.59 -16.54
CA LYS A 554 40.12 -18.23 -17.69
C LYS A 554 39.26 -19.40 -18.19
N ALA A 555 39.83 -20.60 -18.25
CA ALA A 555 39.11 -21.81 -18.65
C ALA A 555 37.99 -22.20 -17.68
N ASN A 556 38.13 -21.90 -16.40
CA ASN A 556 37.09 -22.13 -15.39
C ASN A 556 35.99 -21.05 -15.41
N LEU A 557 36.32 -19.80 -15.75
CA LEU A 557 35.34 -18.72 -15.91
C LEU A 557 34.40 -18.96 -17.11
N ASN A 558 34.91 -19.46 -18.23
CA ASN A 558 34.10 -19.74 -19.43
C ASN A 558 33.20 -20.99 -19.31
N LYS A 559 33.28 -21.76 -18.22
CA LYS A 559 32.40 -22.91 -17.95
C LYS A 559 31.20 -22.55 -17.07
N ASN A 560 31.15 -21.33 -16.53
CA ASN A 560 30.12 -20.83 -15.61
C ASN A 560 29.33 -19.62 -16.18
N LEU A 561 29.46 -19.36 -17.49
CA LEU A 561 28.61 -18.50 -18.31
C LEU A 561 27.90 -19.42 -19.31
#